data_AF-A0A218Q4X0-F1
#
_entry.id   AF-A0A218Q4X0-F1
#
_cell.length_a   1.000
_cell.length_b   1.000
_cell.length_c   1.000
_cell.angle_alpha   90.00
_cell.angle_beta   90.00
_cell.angle_gamma   90.00
#
_symmetry.space_group_name_H-M   'P 1'
#
loop_
_entity.id
_entity.type
_entity.pdbx_description
1 polymer ?
#
loop_
_entity_poly.entity_id
_entity_poly.type
_entity_poly.pdbx_seq_one_letter_code
_entity_poly.pdbx_strand_id
1 'polypeptide(L)'
;MRVTRFFTGLAESAFCSSLVRTANGAEKESVKLKTEQYLISFNKFPMSTQTPMNSTPKPETTSGARVRNFLIAIVAIALSVALVLGLKTETTSASLADLDQTSIPLEVAVSNGKPSIVEFYANWCTVCQKMAPDIAELEQQYADKVNFVMLNVDNTKWLPEMLKYRVDGIPHFVFLAKDGETIAQTIGDQPHTVMASNLDALIAGSSLPYAQTSGQVSQFRAPVTPANNQDDPRSHGSQVIN
;
A
#
# COMPACT_ATOMS: atom_id res chain seq x y z
N MET A 1 15.60 -33.33 40.42
CA MET A 1 14.71 -32.16 40.31
C MET A 1 13.82 -32.39 39.09
N ARG A 2 12.56 -32.87 39.15
CA ARG A 2 11.35 -32.35 39.86
C ARG A 2 11.27 -30.81 39.71
N VAL A 3 10.20 -30.17 39.22
CA VAL A 3 8.83 -30.59 38.87
C VAL A 3 8.09 -29.36 38.30
N THR A 4 7.23 -29.53 37.27
CA THR A 4 5.95 -28.79 36.94
C THR A 4 5.88 -27.24 36.84
N ARG A 5 4.90 -26.53 36.23
CA ARG A 5 3.76 -26.69 35.28
C ARG A 5 2.88 -25.41 35.48
N PHE A 6 2.08 -25.01 34.48
CA PHE A 6 0.93 -24.04 34.53
C PHE A 6 1.26 -22.54 34.70
N PHE A 7 0.63 -21.54 34.05
CA PHE A 7 -0.78 -21.23 33.69
C PHE A 7 -0.81 -20.47 32.32
N THR A 8 -1.64 -20.72 31.30
CA THR A 8 -3.09 -20.43 31.04
C THR A 8 -3.57 -18.97 31.15
N GLY A 9 -4.18 -18.48 30.05
CA GLY A 9 -5.22 -17.44 29.99
C GLY A 9 -4.71 -16.00 29.78
N LEU A 10 -5.37 -15.07 29.09
CA LEU A 10 -6.69 -14.99 28.44
C LEU A 10 -6.65 -13.74 27.56
N ALA A 11 -7.39 -13.76 26.45
CA ALA A 11 -7.77 -12.58 25.69
C ALA A 11 -8.82 -11.76 26.45
N GLU A 12 -8.79 -10.42 26.36
CA GLU A 12 -9.99 -9.60 26.13
C GLU A 12 -9.66 -8.09 25.98
N SER A 13 -10.24 -7.54 24.90
CA SER A 13 -10.76 -6.18 24.65
C SER A 13 -10.46 -5.04 25.64
N ALA A 14 -10.09 -3.86 25.09
CA ALA A 14 -11.03 -2.74 24.92
C ALA A 14 -10.29 -1.48 24.43
N PHE A 15 -10.42 -1.19 23.15
CA PHE A 15 -10.09 0.11 22.57
C PHE A 15 -11.37 0.96 22.65
N CYS A 16 -11.37 2.00 23.48
CA CYS A 16 -12.46 2.96 23.56
C CYS A 16 -11.88 4.37 23.71
N SER A 17 -12.62 5.33 23.14
CA SER A 17 -12.43 6.78 23.19
C SER A 17 -11.40 7.39 22.24
N SER A 18 -11.86 7.66 21.02
CA SER A 18 -11.65 8.98 20.42
C SER A 18 -12.73 9.27 19.39
N LEU A 19 -13.70 10.12 19.73
CA LEU A 19 -14.29 11.05 18.76
C LEU A 19 -15.04 12.17 19.48
N VAL A 20 -14.56 13.36 19.17
CA VAL A 20 -14.91 14.67 19.68
C VAL A 20 -15.80 15.36 18.64
N ARG A 21 -16.83 16.09 19.12
CA ARG A 21 -17.57 17.20 18.45
C ARG A 21 -18.42 16.82 17.23
N THR A 22 -19.56 17.44 16.92
CA THR A 22 -20.23 18.69 17.35
C THR A 22 -21.65 18.65 16.77
N ALA A 23 -22.67 19.15 17.48
CA ALA A 23 -23.78 19.93 16.92
C ALA A 23 -24.71 20.48 18.03
N ASN A 24 -24.72 21.81 18.15
CA ASN A 24 -25.83 22.76 18.40
C ASN A 24 -27.05 22.27 19.22
N GLY A 25 -27.55 22.97 20.25
CA GLY A 25 -27.58 24.41 20.48
C GLY A 25 -29.02 24.93 20.36
N ALA A 26 -29.65 25.13 21.52
CA ALA A 26 -30.83 25.98 21.80
C ALA A 26 -32.24 25.56 21.32
N GLU A 27 -33.09 25.17 22.27
CA GLU A 27 -34.38 25.86 22.49
C GLU A 27 -34.78 25.75 23.97
N LYS A 28 -35.12 26.90 24.55
CA LYS A 28 -35.65 27.06 25.90
C LYS A 28 -37.14 26.76 25.89
N GLU A 29 -37.70 26.39 27.05
CA GLU A 29 -38.82 27.09 27.70
C GLU A 29 -39.79 26.12 28.41
N SER A 30 -39.66 26.11 29.74
CA SER A 30 -40.73 26.21 30.75
C SER A 30 -41.83 25.15 30.89
N VAL A 31 -42.36 25.18 32.13
CA VAL A 31 -43.67 24.66 32.59
C VAL A 31 -43.60 23.26 33.20
N LYS A 32 -43.11 23.15 34.45
CA LYS A 32 -43.87 23.35 35.71
C LYS A 32 -44.59 22.06 36.14
N LEU A 33 -43.90 21.40 37.07
CA LEU A 33 -44.45 20.62 38.18
C LEU A 33 -45.91 20.97 38.50
N LYS A 34 -46.81 19.99 38.39
CA LYS A 34 -47.87 19.81 39.39
C LYS A 34 -48.40 18.38 39.42
N THR A 35 -47.86 17.65 40.38
CA THR A 35 -48.42 16.47 41.03
C THR A 35 -49.79 16.80 41.64
N GLU A 36 -50.64 15.77 41.71
CA GLU A 36 -51.72 15.58 42.71
C GLU A 36 -52.89 16.58 42.71
N GLN A 37 -54.00 16.19 42.09
CA GLN A 37 -55.34 16.43 42.65
C GLN A 37 -56.28 15.32 42.15
N TYR A 38 -56.39 14.23 42.89
CA TYR A 38 -57.36 14.02 43.98
C TYR A 38 -58.81 14.08 43.49
N LEU A 39 -59.32 12.87 43.22
CA LEU A 39 -60.60 12.28 43.66
C LEU A 39 -61.85 13.18 43.67
N ILE A 40 -62.96 12.67 43.11
CA ILE A 40 -64.18 12.29 43.84
C ILE A 40 -65.24 11.70 42.87
N SER A 41 -65.84 10.59 43.32
CA SER A 41 -67.15 10.01 42.95
C SER A 41 -67.43 9.61 41.51
N PHE A 42 -67.62 8.30 41.29
CA PHE A 42 -68.96 7.73 41.10
C PHE A 42 -68.90 6.20 41.26
N ASN A 43 -69.35 5.71 42.42
CA ASN A 43 -69.73 4.32 42.61
C ASN A 43 -71.17 4.12 42.10
N LYS A 44 -71.39 3.26 41.09
CA LYS A 44 -72.56 2.36 41.05
C LYS A 44 -72.43 1.24 39.99
N PHE A 45 -72.27 0.02 40.52
CA PHE A 45 -72.55 -1.35 40.03
C PHE A 45 -73.51 -1.53 38.82
N PRO A 46 -73.45 -2.65 38.04
CA PRO A 46 -73.38 -4.01 38.59
C PRO A 46 -72.53 -5.08 37.89
N MET A 47 -72.31 -6.11 38.69
CA MET A 47 -71.74 -7.43 38.41
C MET A 47 -72.54 -8.18 37.33
N SER A 48 -71.85 -8.70 36.31
CA SER A 48 -72.35 -9.82 35.50
C SER A 48 -71.17 -10.68 35.05
N THR A 49 -71.13 -11.88 35.62
CA THR A 49 -70.76 -13.17 35.00
C THR A 49 -69.67 -13.18 33.92
N GLN A 50 -68.53 -13.76 34.29
CA GLN A 50 -67.57 -14.33 33.35
C GLN A 50 -68.23 -15.44 32.53
N THR A 51 -68.08 -15.39 31.21
CA THR A 51 -68.09 -16.58 30.35
C THR A 51 -67.06 -16.34 29.25
N PRO A 52 -66.05 -17.20 29.07
CA PRO A 52 -65.05 -17.03 28.03
C PRO A 52 -65.61 -17.59 26.72
N MET A 53 -65.95 -16.72 25.78
CA MET A 53 -66.12 -17.13 24.38
C MET A 53 -64.87 -16.75 23.59
N ASN A 54 -64.00 -17.75 23.50
CA ASN A 54 -63.32 -18.20 22.30
C ASN A 54 -63.65 -17.39 21.02
N SER A 55 -62.74 -16.52 20.62
CA SER A 55 -62.55 -16.13 19.22
C SER A 55 -61.05 -16.12 18.92
N THR A 56 -60.60 -17.27 18.43
CA THR A 56 -59.43 -17.54 17.59
C THR A 56 -58.58 -16.32 17.19
N PRO A 57 -57.31 -16.21 17.62
CA PRO A 57 -56.34 -15.51 16.82
C PRO A 57 -56.05 -16.38 15.60
N LYS A 58 -56.41 -15.92 14.40
CA LYS A 58 -55.96 -16.52 13.15
C LYS A 58 -54.43 -16.59 13.20
N PRO A 59 -53.79 -17.78 13.19
CA PRO A 59 -52.35 -17.85 13.11
C PRO A 59 -51.98 -17.59 11.65
N GLU A 60 -51.75 -16.33 11.30
CA GLU A 60 -51.17 -16.00 10.00
C GLU A 60 -49.68 -16.37 10.02
N THR A 61 -49.43 -17.64 9.69
CA THR A 61 -48.28 -18.14 8.94
C THR A 61 -46.92 -17.62 9.38
N THR A 62 -46.50 -17.99 10.59
CA THR A 62 -45.14 -17.88 11.15
C THR A 62 -44.05 -18.44 10.21
N SER A 63 -44.41 -19.25 9.22
CA SER A 63 -43.46 -19.86 8.26
C SER A 63 -43.00 -18.89 7.16
N GLY A 64 -43.91 -18.10 6.58
CA GLY A 64 -43.59 -17.20 5.46
C GLY A 64 -42.70 -16.01 5.89
N ALA A 65 -42.92 -15.48 7.09
CA ALA A 65 -42.08 -14.43 7.65
C ALA A 65 -40.68 -14.93 8.02
N ARG A 66 -40.57 -16.16 8.54
CA ARG A 66 -39.26 -16.78 8.81
C ARG A 66 -38.49 -17.01 7.53
N VAL A 67 -39.11 -17.58 6.49
CA VAL A 67 -38.48 -17.80 5.19
C VAL A 67 -38.02 -16.49 4.55
N ARG A 68 -38.87 -15.44 4.56
CA ARG A 68 -38.50 -14.10 4.09
C ARG A 68 -37.29 -13.55 4.85
N ASN A 69 -37.27 -13.66 6.18
CA ASN A 69 -36.16 -13.17 6.99
C ASN A 69 -34.86 -13.97 6.72
N PHE A 70 -34.95 -15.28 6.50
CA PHE A 70 -33.80 -16.10 6.10
C PHE A 70 -33.26 -15.71 4.71
N LEU A 71 -34.14 -15.47 3.74
CA LEU A 71 -33.73 -15.01 2.41
C LEU A 71 -33.05 -13.64 2.45
N ILE A 72 -33.58 -12.70 3.25
CA ILE A 72 -32.96 -11.38 3.46
C ILE A 72 -31.55 -11.54 4.08
N ALA A 73 -31.39 -12.41 5.08
CA ALA A 73 -30.10 -12.66 5.70
C ALA A 73 -29.08 -13.26 4.71
N ILE A 74 -29.49 -14.22 3.88
CA ILE A 74 -28.62 -14.83 2.87
C ILE A 74 -28.19 -13.80 1.83
N VAL A 75 -29.12 -12.99 1.32
CA VAL A 75 -28.81 -11.93 0.36
C VAL A 75 -27.88 -10.89 0.98
N ALA A 76 -28.10 -10.50 2.23
CA ALA A 76 -27.22 -9.57 2.94
C ALA A 76 -25.80 -10.13 3.09
N ILE A 77 -25.65 -11.40 3.49
CA ILE A 77 -24.34 -12.06 3.60
C ILE A 77 -23.67 -12.15 2.23
N ALA A 78 -24.40 -12.55 1.18
CA ALA A 78 -23.86 -12.65 -0.16
C ALA A 78 -23.37 -11.29 -0.70
N LEU A 79 -24.15 -10.22 -0.47
CA LEU A 79 -23.75 -8.86 -0.83
C LEU A 79 -22.55 -8.36 -0.01
N SER A 80 -22.50 -8.65 1.30
CA SER A 80 -21.33 -8.33 2.13
C SER A 80 -20.08 -9.07 1.66
N VAL A 81 -20.18 -10.35 1.31
CA VAL A 81 -19.06 -11.14 0.78
C VAL A 81 -18.63 -10.61 -0.59
N ALA A 82 -19.57 -10.33 -1.50
CA ALA A 82 -19.27 -9.75 -2.81
C ALA A 82 -18.61 -8.37 -2.69
N LEU A 83 -19.05 -7.53 -1.75
CA LEU A 83 -18.45 -6.23 -1.47
C LEU A 83 -17.03 -6.38 -0.90
N VAL A 84 -16.80 -7.30 0.05
CA VAL A 84 -15.47 -7.56 0.62
C VAL A 84 -14.52 -8.15 -0.43
N LEU A 85 -15.00 -9.04 -1.30
CA LEU A 85 -14.19 -9.59 -2.39
C LEU A 85 -13.92 -8.55 -3.49
N GLY A 86 -14.89 -7.69 -3.80
CA GLY A 86 -14.73 -6.58 -4.76
C GLY A 86 -13.79 -5.48 -4.25
N LEU A 87 -13.81 -5.17 -2.95
CA LEU A 87 -12.88 -4.21 -2.33
C LEU A 87 -11.47 -4.76 -2.16
N LYS A 88 -11.28 -6.09 -2.13
CA LYS A 88 -9.95 -6.72 -2.13
C LYS A 88 -9.22 -6.61 -3.47
N THR A 89 -9.94 -6.28 -4.55
CA THR A 89 -9.39 -6.04 -5.89
C THR A 89 -9.03 -4.56 -6.15
N GLU A 90 -9.22 -3.67 -5.17
CA GLU A 90 -8.76 -2.29 -5.28
C GLU A 90 -7.28 -2.22 -4.87
N THR A 91 -6.44 -2.10 -5.90
CA THR A 91 -5.05 -1.63 -5.93
C THR A 91 -4.53 -1.13 -4.58
N THR A 92 -3.73 -1.97 -3.92
CA THR A 92 -2.87 -1.48 -2.83
C THR A 92 -1.94 -0.47 -3.48
N SER A 93 -2.11 0.82 -3.16
CA SER A 93 -1.17 1.86 -3.58
C SER A 93 0.19 1.51 -2.97
N ALA A 94 1.08 0.93 -3.76
CA ALA A 94 2.38 0.51 -3.28
C ALA A 94 3.17 1.75 -2.85
N SER A 95 3.43 1.88 -1.56
CA SER A 95 4.33 2.91 -1.05
C SER A 95 5.76 2.36 -1.03
N LEU A 96 6.74 3.26 -1.15
CA LEU A 96 8.15 2.88 -1.07
C LEU A 96 8.51 2.22 0.26
N ALA A 97 7.84 2.60 1.35
CA ALA A 97 8.06 2.01 2.67
C ALA A 97 7.51 0.58 2.75
N ASP A 98 6.35 0.32 2.14
CA ASP A 98 5.77 -1.02 2.13
C ASP A 98 6.62 -1.98 1.30
N LEU A 99 7.06 -1.54 0.12
CA LEU A 99 7.94 -2.34 -0.75
C LEU A 99 9.29 -2.63 -0.10
N ASP A 100 9.89 -1.64 0.58
CA ASP A 100 11.16 -1.84 1.30
C ASP A 100 11.00 -2.86 2.42
N GLN A 101 9.90 -2.78 3.18
CA GLN A 101 9.61 -3.69 4.28
C GLN A 101 9.39 -5.13 3.81
N THR A 102 8.83 -5.34 2.61
CA THR A 102 8.61 -6.68 2.03
C THR A 102 9.78 -7.17 1.18
N SER A 103 10.73 -6.30 0.85
CA SER A 103 11.86 -6.64 -0.01
C SER A 103 12.78 -7.71 0.59
N ILE A 104 13.46 -8.45 -0.29
CA ILE A 104 14.40 -9.48 0.12
C ILE A 104 15.66 -8.81 0.70
N PRO A 105 16.16 -9.23 1.88
CA PRO A 105 17.42 -8.72 2.40
C PRO A 105 18.57 -8.97 1.42
N LEU A 106 19.42 -7.97 1.21
CA LEU A 106 20.52 -8.05 0.24
C LEU A 106 21.41 -9.28 0.46
N GLU A 107 21.70 -9.62 1.71
CA GLU A 107 22.56 -10.75 2.08
C GLU A 107 21.95 -12.10 1.66
N VAL A 108 20.63 -12.21 1.64
CA VAL A 108 19.89 -13.38 1.14
C VAL A 108 19.86 -13.36 -0.39
N ALA A 109 19.62 -12.21 -0.99
CA ALA A 109 19.50 -12.06 -2.44
C ALA A 109 20.79 -12.47 -3.18
N VAL A 110 21.96 -12.15 -2.61
CA VAL A 110 23.27 -12.50 -3.21
C VAL A 110 23.71 -13.94 -2.94
N SER A 111 23.00 -14.70 -2.11
CA SER A 111 23.41 -16.04 -1.67
C SER A 111 22.41 -17.16 -2.03
N ASN A 112 21.17 -16.82 -2.37
CA ASN A 112 20.11 -17.80 -2.60
C ASN A 112 20.06 -18.39 -4.03
N GLY A 113 20.99 -18.00 -4.92
CA GLY A 113 21.11 -18.54 -6.27
C GLY A 113 20.06 -18.05 -7.28
N LYS A 114 19.24 -17.06 -6.92
CA LYS A 114 18.32 -16.38 -7.85
C LYS A 114 18.95 -15.08 -8.35
N PRO A 115 18.69 -14.68 -9.61
CA PRO A 115 19.08 -13.34 -10.03
C PRO A 115 18.33 -12.29 -9.21
N SER A 116 18.91 -11.11 -9.08
CA SER A 116 18.35 -10.06 -8.22
C SER A 116 18.36 -8.70 -8.91
N ILE A 117 17.36 -7.89 -8.62
CA ILE A 117 17.38 -6.46 -8.89
C ILE A 117 17.45 -5.71 -7.55
N VAL A 118 18.41 -4.79 -7.45
CA VAL A 118 18.57 -3.93 -6.29
C VAL A 118 18.21 -2.51 -6.69
N GLU A 119 17.23 -1.92 -6.02
CA GLU A 119 16.82 -0.52 -6.18
C GLU A 119 17.36 0.32 -5.02
N PHE A 120 18.19 1.30 -5.33
CA PHE A 120 18.51 2.39 -4.39
C PHE A 120 17.51 3.51 -4.56
N TYR A 121 16.85 3.87 -3.46
CA TYR A 121 15.73 4.81 -3.45
C TYR A 121 15.81 5.73 -2.23
N ALA A 122 14.92 6.73 -2.19
CA ALA A 122 14.67 7.53 -0.98
C ALA A 122 13.19 7.90 -0.86
N ASN A 123 12.72 8.14 0.37
CA ASN A 123 11.33 8.54 0.60
C ASN A 123 11.01 9.92 0.00
N TRP A 124 12.00 10.80 -0.12
CA TRP A 124 11.86 12.14 -0.72
C TRP A 124 11.96 12.14 -2.25
N CYS A 125 12.26 10.99 -2.86
CA CYS A 125 12.42 10.86 -4.31
C CYS A 125 11.07 10.72 -5.02
N THR A 126 10.62 11.81 -5.67
CA THR A 126 9.35 11.81 -6.41
C THR A 126 9.29 10.79 -7.55
N VAL A 127 10.41 10.58 -8.26
CA VAL A 127 10.47 9.61 -9.36
C VAL A 127 10.34 8.18 -8.82
N CYS A 128 11.02 7.87 -7.73
CA CYS A 128 10.91 6.58 -7.05
C CYS A 128 9.46 6.31 -6.62
N GLN A 129 8.79 7.30 -6.01
CA GLN A 129 7.38 7.19 -5.62
C GLN A 129 6.46 6.94 -6.82
N LYS A 130 6.71 7.63 -7.95
CA LYS A 130 5.95 7.44 -9.19
C LYS A 130 6.11 6.02 -9.74
N MET A 131 7.29 5.43 -9.61
CA MET A 131 7.59 4.08 -10.10
C MET A 131 7.14 2.96 -9.17
N ALA A 132 6.87 3.25 -7.89
CA ALA A 132 6.53 2.24 -6.90
C ALA A 132 5.38 1.29 -7.31
N PRO A 133 4.27 1.76 -7.94
CA PRO A 133 3.23 0.86 -8.44
C PRO A 133 3.74 -0.12 -9.51
N ASP A 134 4.53 0.37 -10.48
CA ASP A 134 5.12 -0.46 -11.53
C ASP A 134 6.07 -1.51 -10.95
N ILE A 135 6.91 -1.12 -9.97
CA ILE A 135 7.81 -2.05 -9.27
C ILE A 135 7.03 -3.10 -8.49
N ALA A 136 5.95 -2.72 -7.82
CA ALA A 136 5.10 -3.66 -7.08
C ALA A 136 4.44 -4.71 -7.99
N GLU A 137 3.95 -4.28 -9.17
CA GLU A 137 3.38 -5.19 -10.17
C GLU A 137 4.43 -6.17 -10.70
N LEU A 138 5.64 -5.68 -11.00
CA LEU A 138 6.76 -6.52 -11.42
C LEU A 138 7.19 -7.48 -10.31
N GLU A 139 7.28 -7.02 -9.07
CA GLU A 139 7.60 -7.89 -7.93
C GLU A 139 6.59 -9.04 -7.83
N GLN A 140 5.29 -8.74 -7.92
CA GLN A 140 4.25 -9.78 -7.91
C GLN A 140 4.38 -10.75 -9.09
N GLN A 141 4.69 -10.27 -10.28
CA GLN A 141 4.81 -11.10 -11.48
C GLN A 141 6.07 -11.98 -11.47
N TYR A 142 7.16 -11.51 -10.85
CA TYR A 142 8.48 -12.13 -10.94
C TYR A 142 9.02 -12.68 -9.61
N ALA A 143 8.30 -12.57 -8.48
CA ALA A 143 8.73 -12.97 -7.13
C ALA A 143 9.36 -14.37 -7.05
N ASP A 144 8.84 -15.33 -7.81
CA ASP A 144 9.37 -16.70 -7.79
C ASP A 144 10.73 -16.83 -8.50
N LYS A 145 11.04 -15.92 -9.42
CA LYS A 145 12.16 -16.02 -10.37
C LYS A 145 13.28 -15.01 -10.10
N VAL A 146 12.97 -13.83 -9.57
CA VAL A 146 13.91 -12.73 -9.33
C VAL A 146 13.72 -12.20 -7.92
N ASN A 147 14.81 -11.94 -7.21
CA ASN A 147 14.73 -11.22 -5.93
C ASN A 147 14.62 -9.71 -6.19
N PHE A 148 13.70 -9.05 -5.50
CA PHE A 148 13.63 -7.60 -5.44
C PHE A 148 14.20 -7.14 -4.10
N VAL A 149 15.18 -6.25 -4.15
CA VAL A 149 15.88 -5.71 -2.99
C VAL A 149 15.76 -4.19 -3.05
N MET A 150 15.33 -3.56 -1.96
CA MET A 150 15.30 -2.12 -1.86
C MET A 150 16.30 -1.66 -0.80
N LEU A 151 17.02 -0.59 -1.11
CA LEU A 151 18.03 -0.01 -0.23
C LEU A 151 17.82 1.50 -0.14
N ASN A 152 17.32 1.95 1.00
CA ASN A 152 17.11 3.37 1.23
C ASN A 152 18.45 4.11 1.41
N VAL A 153 18.75 5.09 0.55
CA VAL A 153 20.03 5.82 0.57
C VAL A 153 20.19 6.72 1.80
N ASP A 154 19.11 7.06 2.49
CA ASP A 154 19.18 7.80 3.76
C ASP A 154 19.68 6.90 4.92
N ASN A 155 19.68 5.57 4.73
CA ASN A 155 20.16 4.62 5.73
C ASN A 155 21.67 4.37 5.56
N THR A 156 22.45 4.82 6.55
CA THR A 156 23.92 4.71 6.55
C THR A 156 24.44 3.27 6.57
N LYS A 157 23.59 2.27 6.91
CA LYS A 157 23.93 0.84 6.77
C LYS A 157 24.42 0.54 5.35
N TRP A 158 23.82 1.18 4.35
CA TRP A 158 24.04 0.89 2.93
C TRP A 158 25.17 1.70 2.29
N LEU A 159 25.95 2.46 3.08
CA LEU A 159 27.13 3.19 2.57
C LEU A 159 28.13 2.30 1.81
N PRO A 160 28.48 1.09 2.28
CA PRO A 160 29.37 0.20 1.54
C PRO A 160 28.82 -0.17 0.16
N GLU A 161 27.52 -0.46 0.07
CA GLU A 161 26.84 -0.81 -1.18
C GLU A 161 26.74 0.40 -2.12
N MET A 162 26.39 1.58 -1.60
CA MET A 162 26.35 2.82 -2.37
C MET A 162 27.73 3.13 -2.98
N LEU A 163 28.82 2.91 -2.24
CA LEU A 163 30.18 3.06 -2.76
C LEU A 163 30.55 1.97 -3.76
N LYS A 164 30.21 0.70 -3.48
CA LYS A 164 30.48 -0.46 -4.34
C LYS A 164 29.83 -0.29 -5.71
N TYR A 165 28.58 0.14 -5.74
CA TYR A 165 27.80 0.29 -6.98
C TYR A 165 27.86 1.72 -7.55
N ARG A 166 28.60 2.64 -6.92
CA ARG A 166 28.74 4.04 -7.34
C ARG A 166 27.40 4.73 -7.51
N VAL A 167 26.55 4.64 -6.49
CA VAL A 167 25.24 5.27 -6.47
C VAL A 167 25.42 6.79 -6.35
N ASP A 168 25.23 7.51 -7.46
CA ASP A 168 25.36 8.97 -7.56
C ASP A 168 24.05 9.67 -7.99
N GLY A 169 22.97 8.89 -8.17
CA GLY A 169 21.62 9.37 -8.43
C GLY A 169 20.58 8.32 -8.05
N ILE A 170 19.31 8.70 -7.92
CA ILE A 170 18.20 7.78 -7.63
C ILE A 170 16.97 8.07 -8.52
N PRO A 171 16.15 7.06 -8.83
CA PRO A 171 16.32 5.64 -8.50
C PRO A 171 17.52 5.03 -9.25
N HIS A 172 18.27 4.15 -8.59
CA HIS A 172 19.41 3.44 -9.19
C HIS A 172 19.13 1.94 -9.12
N PHE A 173 19.10 1.29 -10.27
CA PHE A 173 18.86 -0.14 -10.36
C PHE A 173 20.15 -0.87 -10.68
N VAL A 174 20.44 -1.93 -9.92
CA VAL A 174 21.59 -2.82 -10.14
C VAL A 174 21.05 -4.23 -10.41
N PHE A 175 21.42 -4.79 -11.55
CA PHE A 175 21.03 -6.14 -11.95
C PHE A 175 22.14 -7.12 -11.60
N LEU A 176 21.83 -8.10 -10.76
CA LEU A 176 22.75 -9.12 -10.28
C LEU A 176 22.42 -10.49 -10.87
N ALA A 177 23.44 -11.17 -11.37
CA ALA A 177 23.38 -12.57 -11.76
C ALA A 177 23.08 -13.48 -10.55
N LYS A 178 22.84 -14.77 -10.82
CA LYS A 178 22.55 -15.78 -9.79
C LYS A 178 23.67 -15.99 -8.78
N ASP A 179 24.91 -15.68 -9.17
CA ASP A 179 26.11 -15.74 -8.33
C ASP A 179 26.39 -14.42 -7.60
N GLY A 180 25.53 -13.41 -7.74
CA GLY A 180 25.68 -12.09 -7.14
C GLY A 180 26.59 -11.14 -7.93
N GLU A 181 27.11 -11.54 -9.10
CA GLU A 181 27.90 -10.64 -9.95
C GLU A 181 27.00 -9.56 -10.58
N THR A 182 27.51 -8.32 -10.67
CA THR A 182 26.78 -7.22 -11.31
C THR A 182 26.87 -7.32 -12.83
N ILE A 183 25.71 -7.46 -13.49
CA ILE A 183 25.62 -7.54 -14.95
C ILE A 183 25.46 -6.14 -15.55
N ALA A 184 24.54 -5.33 -15.02
CA ALA A 184 24.28 -3.99 -15.53
C ALA A 184 23.71 -3.09 -14.45
N GLN A 185 23.67 -1.78 -14.74
CA GLN A 185 23.04 -0.79 -13.88
C GLN A 185 22.29 0.24 -14.74
N THR A 186 21.30 0.90 -14.17
CA THR A 186 20.63 2.05 -14.80
C THR A 186 20.17 3.03 -13.74
N ILE A 187 20.07 4.31 -14.10
CA ILE A 187 19.68 5.40 -13.20
C ILE A 187 18.51 6.16 -13.81
N GLY A 188 17.53 6.51 -12.98
CA GLY A 188 16.38 7.31 -13.37
C GLY A 188 15.15 6.49 -13.76
N ASP A 189 14.11 7.19 -14.22
CA ASP A 189 12.80 6.62 -14.56
C ASP A 189 12.92 5.49 -15.58
N GLN A 190 12.43 4.30 -15.24
CA GLN A 190 12.40 3.14 -16.13
C GLN A 190 10.95 2.79 -16.44
N PRO A 191 10.52 2.84 -17.72
CA PRO A 191 9.19 2.38 -18.10
C PRO A 191 8.97 0.91 -17.71
N HIS A 192 7.77 0.57 -17.25
CA HIS A 192 7.41 -0.81 -16.88
C HIS A 192 7.84 -1.87 -17.92
N THR A 193 7.58 -1.63 -19.21
CA THR A 193 7.94 -2.58 -20.29
C THR A 193 9.46 -2.76 -20.46
N VAL A 194 10.23 -1.70 -20.22
CA VAL A 194 11.70 -1.74 -20.27
C VAL A 194 12.23 -2.57 -19.11
N MET A 195 11.69 -2.35 -17.90
CA MET A 195 12.07 -3.12 -16.73
C MET A 195 11.70 -4.60 -16.89
N ALA A 196 10.48 -4.91 -17.34
CA ALA A 196 10.05 -6.28 -17.64
C ALA A 196 10.99 -6.98 -18.64
N SER A 197 11.34 -6.31 -19.74
CA SER A 197 12.26 -6.87 -20.75
C SER A 197 13.65 -7.15 -20.18
N ASN A 198 14.14 -6.28 -19.29
CA ASN A 198 15.40 -6.50 -18.59
C ASN A 198 15.31 -7.69 -17.61
N LEU A 199 14.21 -7.82 -16.87
CA LEU A 199 14.00 -8.96 -15.96
C LEU A 199 13.91 -10.29 -16.71
N ASP A 200 13.22 -10.33 -17.85
CA ASP A 200 13.17 -11.52 -18.71
C ASP A 200 14.58 -11.92 -19.19
N ALA A 201 15.36 -10.95 -19.67
CA ALA A 201 16.74 -11.19 -20.10
C ALA A 201 17.64 -11.66 -18.95
N LEU A 202 17.45 -11.09 -17.76
CA LEU A 202 18.18 -11.45 -16.55
C LEU A 202 17.89 -12.90 -16.12
N ILE A 203 16.62 -13.31 -16.13
CA ILE A 203 16.21 -14.69 -15.82
C ILE A 203 16.83 -15.68 -16.82
N ALA A 204 16.90 -15.30 -18.10
CA ALA A 204 17.51 -16.08 -19.16
C ALA A 204 19.06 -16.12 -19.08
N GLY A 205 19.68 -15.31 -18.23
CA GLY A 205 21.14 -15.18 -18.18
C GLY A 205 21.74 -14.58 -19.45
N SER A 206 20.98 -13.71 -20.13
CA SER A 206 21.36 -13.06 -21.39
C SER A 206 21.68 -11.59 -21.17
N SER A 207 22.23 -10.92 -22.19
CA SER A 207 22.52 -9.48 -22.12
C SER A 207 21.24 -8.66 -21.96
N LEU A 208 21.24 -7.71 -21.01
CA LEU A 208 20.11 -6.83 -20.75
C LEU A 208 19.90 -5.85 -21.93
N PRO A 209 18.72 -5.81 -22.56
CA PRO A 209 18.50 -5.01 -23.77
C PRO A 209 18.53 -3.50 -23.54
N TYR A 210 18.20 -3.04 -22.33
CA TYR A 210 18.06 -1.61 -22.01
C TYR A 210 18.91 -1.15 -20.83
N ALA A 211 19.60 -2.06 -20.14
CA ALA A 211 20.56 -1.73 -19.09
C ALA A 211 21.95 -2.13 -19.55
N GLN A 212 22.95 -1.27 -19.32
CA GLN A 212 24.34 -1.54 -19.68
C GLN A 212 25.23 -1.20 -18.48
N THR A 213 26.37 -1.88 -18.34
CA THR A 213 27.35 -1.59 -17.28
C THR A 213 27.99 -0.20 -17.46
N SER A 214 27.94 0.36 -18.66
CA SER A 214 28.43 1.68 -19.04
C SER A 214 27.52 2.33 -20.07
N GLY A 215 27.24 3.62 -19.91
CA GLY A 215 26.41 4.37 -20.85
C GLY A 215 27.02 4.37 -22.26
N GLN A 216 26.19 4.23 -23.29
CA GLN A 216 26.62 4.40 -24.68
C GLN A 216 26.99 5.86 -24.91
N VAL A 217 28.29 6.18 -24.82
CA VAL A 217 28.78 7.49 -25.24
C VAL A 217 28.76 7.54 -26.76
N SER A 218 28.17 8.60 -27.31
CA SER A 218 28.37 8.91 -28.72
C SER A 218 29.86 9.13 -28.95
N GLN A 219 30.40 8.56 -30.04
CA GLN A 219 31.77 8.83 -30.43
C GLN A 219 31.91 10.33 -30.72
N PHE A 220 32.58 11.06 -29.83
CA PHE A 220 32.86 12.47 -30.04
C PHE A 220 33.85 12.58 -31.21
N ARG A 221 33.35 12.94 -32.38
CA ARG A 221 34.19 13.25 -33.53
C ARG A 221 34.64 14.70 -33.42
N ALA A 222 35.79 14.94 -32.80
CA ALA A 222 36.50 16.21 -32.98
C ALA A 222 36.99 16.27 -34.43
N PRO A 223 36.51 17.22 -35.25
CA PRO A 223 37.45 18.20 -35.76
C PRO A 223 36.77 19.53 -36.11
N VAL A 224 37.08 20.58 -35.36
CA VAL A 224 37.10 21.92 -35.97
C VAL A 224 38.47 22.49 -35.67
N THR A 225 39.42 22.23 -36.57
CA THR A 225 40.58 23.12 -36.68
C THR A 225 39.98 24.51 -36.90
N PRO A 226 40.26 25.51 -36.05
CA PRO A 226 39.78 26.86 -36.31
C PRO A 226 40.27 27.24 -37.70
N ALA A 227 39.34 27.46 -38.64
CA ALA A 227 39.70 28.21 -39.82
C ALA A 227 40.20 29.56 -39.30
N ASN A 228 41.33 30.03 -39.83
CA ASN A 228 42.00 31.26 -39.43
C ASN A 228 41.19 32.50 -39.86
N ASN A 229 39.93 32.56 -39.42
CA ASN A 229 38.93 33.56 -39.74
C ASN A 229 38.75 34.44 -38.51
N GLN A 230 38.74 35.75 -38.72
CA GLN A 230 38.60 36.80 -37.71
C GLN A 230 37.29 36.77 -36.92
N ASP A 231 36.36 35.87 -37.24
CA ASP A 231 35.04 35.73 -36.62
C ASP A 231 35.01 34.57 -35.62
N ASP A 232 36.04 34.41 -34.78
CA ASP A 232 35.96 33.50 -33.63
C ASP A 232 35.14 34.17 -32.50
N PRO A 233 33.98 33.64 -32.10
CA PRO A 233 33.18 34.20 -31.01
C PRO A 233 33.94 34.26 -29.67
N ARG A 234 35.02 33.48 -29.51
CA ARG A 234 35.91 33.50 -28.34
C ARG A 234 36.98 34.60 -28.39
N SER A 235 37.12 35.32 -29.50
CA SER A 235 38.11 36.40 -29.67
C SER A 235 37.72 37.73 -29.01
N HIS A 236 36.45 37.90 -28.61
CA HIS A 236 35.96 39.15 -28.01
C HIS A 236 36.44 39.41 -26.57
N GLY A 237 37.16 38.47 -25.94
CA GLY A 237 37.60 38.57 -24.54
C GLY A 237 39.09 38.81 -24.31
N SER A 238 39.93 38.82 -25.35
CA SER A 238 41.39 38.72 -25.18
C SER A 238 42.20 39.99 -25.53
N GLN A 239 41.58 41.15 -25.67
CA GLN A 239 42.31 42.40 -25.91
C GLN A 239 42.37 43.24 -24.63
N VAL A 240 43.24 42.85 -23.70
CA VAL A 240 43.73 43.77 -22.65
C VAL A 240 45.04 44.34 -23.16
N ILE A 241 44.96 45.53 -23.78
CA ILE A 241 46.13 46.27 -24.23
C ILE A 241 46.68 47.00 -23.00
N ASN A 242 47.95 46.76 -22.69
CA ASN A 242 48.68 47.37 -21.57
C ASN A 242 49.28 48.72 -21.98
#